data_AF-A0AAV3NJY5-F1
#
_entry.id   AF-A0AAV3NJY5-F1
#
_cell.length_a   1.000
_cell.length_b   1.000
_cell.length_c   1.000
_cell.angle_alpha   90.00
_cell.angle_beta   90.00
_cell.angle_gamma   90.00
#
_symmetry.space_group_name_H-M   'P 1'
#
loop_
_entity.id
_entity.type
_entity.pdbx_description
1 polymer ?
#
loop_
_entity_poly.entity_id
_entity_poly.type
_entity_poly.pdbx_seq_one_letter_code
_entity_poly.pdbx_strand_id
1 'polypeptide(L)'
;MSKSSLHRRIKEDVIRSCLIEKVLPAIKEKWPACNRTSTIYIQQDNARPHIDPLNAKFLEAAQRDGFDIQLTCQPSNNPGLNVLHLGYFRAI
;
A
#
# COMPACT_ATOMS: atom_id res chain seq x y z
N MET A 1 22.97 15.55 -12.21
CA MET A 1 21.80 14.82 -11.67
C MET A 1 21.40 13.75 -12.69
N SER A 2 21.42 12.46 -12.32
CA SER A 2 21.36 11.34 -13.29
C SER A 2 19.92 10.95 -13.69
N LYS A 3 19.71 10.60 -14.96
CA LYS A 3 18.44 10.12 -15.56
C LYS A 3 17.79 8.96 -14.77
N SER A 4 18.58 8.19 -14.03
CA SER A 4 18.10 7.08 -13.18
C SER A 4 17.25 7.52 -11.98
N SER A 5 17.45 8.74 -11.46
CA SER A 5 16.66 9.27 -10.34
C SER A 5 15.27 9.74 -10.78
N LEU A 6 15.15 10.23 -12.01
CA LEU A 6 13.87 10.72 -12.56
C LEU A 6 12.90 9.57 -12.85
N HIS A 7 13.38 8.49 -13.50
CA HIS A 7 12.56 7.31 -13.81
C HIS A 7 11.97 6.65 -12.56
N ARG A 8 12.72 6.67 -11.45
CA ARG A 8 12.26 6.13 -10.16
C ARG A 8 11.08 6.93 -9.60
N ARG A 9 11.17 8.27 -9.61
CA ARG A 9 10.11 9.15 -9.10
C ARG A 9 8.81 8.98 -9.89
N ILE A 10 8.90 8.87 -11.22
CA ILE A 10 7.72 8.64 -12.07
C ILE A 10 6.99 7.35 -11.64
N LYS A 11 7.72 6.26 -11.39
CA LYS A 11 7.11 5.00 -10.97
C LYS A 11 6.47 5.07 -9.58
N GLU A 12 7.14 5.72 -8.63
CA GLU A 12 6.61 5.93 -7.28
C GLU A 12 5.32 6.76 -7.30
N ASP A 13 5.30 7.85 -8.09
CA ASP A 13 4.13 8.70 -8.25
C ASP A 13 2.94 7.94 -8.86
N VAL A 14 3.18 7.05 -9.84
CA VAL A 14 2.14 6.20 -10.44
C VAL A 14 1.58 5.22 -9.42
N ILE A 15 2.43 4.54 -8.64
CA ILE A 15 1.96 3.60 -7.61
C ILE A 15 1.18 4.34 -6.53
N ARG A 16 1.65 5.53 -6.11
CA ARG A 16 0.97 6.33 -5.09
C ARG A 16 -0.41 6.78 -5.56
N SER A 17 -0.50 7.25 -6.80
CA SER A 17 -1.77 7.65 -7.39
C SER A 17 -2.71 6.45 -7.50
N CYS A 18 -2.21 5.27 -7.90
CA CYS A 18 -2.99 4.04 -7.91
C CYS A 18 -3.53 3.66 -6.51
N LEU A 19 -2.69 3.75 -5.46
CA LEU A 19 -3.15 3.49 -4.09
C LEU A 19 -4.24 4.47 -3.66
N ILE A 20 -4.04 5.76 -3.89
CA ILE A 20 -4.96 6.81 -3.43
C ILE A 20 -6.28 6.79 -4.22
N GLU A 21 -6.22 6.66 -5.54
CA GLU A 21 -7.37 6.82 -6.42
C GLU A 21 -8.18 5.54 -6.61
N LYS A 22 -7.55 4.36 -6.43
CA LYS A 22 -8.21 3.07 -6.68
C LYS A 22 -8.31 2.22 -5.42
N VAL A 23 -7.20 2.04 -4.70
CA VAL A 23 -7.14 1.07 -3.58
C VAL A 23 -7.87 1.61 -2.35
N LEU A 24 -7.57 2.84 -1.92
CA LEU A 24 -8.23 3.42 -0.74
C LEU A 24 -9.76 3.48 -0.90
N PRO A 25 -10.34 3.98 -2.01
CA PRO A 25 -11.80 3.98 -2.19
C PRO A 25 -12.40 2.57 -2.14
N ALA A 26 -11.76 1.60 -2.79
CA ALA A 26 -12.24 0.21 -2.79
C ALA A 26 -12.20 -0.43 -1.40
N ILE A 27 -11.16 -0.13 -0.59
CA ILE A 27 -11.12 -0.55 0.81
C ILE A 27 -12.27 0.10 1.56
N LYS A 28 -12.44 1.42 1.47
CA LYS A 28 -13.47 2.15 2.21
C LYS A 28 -14.89 1.68 1.88
N GLU A 29 -15.15 1.32 0.62
CA GLU A 29 -16.43 0.78 0.15
C GLU A 29 -16.70 -0.64 0.67
N LYS A 30 -15.67 -1.50 0.68
CA LYS A 30 -15.82 -2.93 1.00
C LYS A 30 -15.53 -3.28 2.46
N TRP A 31 -14.93 -2.38 3.23
CA TRP A 31 -14.54 -2.66 4.60
C TRP A 31 -15.78 -2.79 5.50
N PRO A 32 -15.91 -3.86 6.31
CA PRO A 32 -17.05 -4.04 7.18
C PRO A 32 -17.24 -2.86 8.15
N ALA A 33 -18.46 -2.30 8.22
CA ALA A 33 -18.77 -1.16 9.07
C ALA A 33 -18.53 -1.45 10.56
N CYS A 34 -18.68 -2.70 11.00
CA CYS A 34 -18.38 -3.13 12.36
C CYS A 34 -16.89 -3.05 12.73
N ASN A 35 -15.98 -2.99 11.74
CA ASN A 35 -14.53 -2.96 11.94
C ASN A 35 -13.93 -1.60 11.52
N ARG A 36 -14.76 -0.56 11.41
CA ARG A 36 -14.36 0.79 10.95
C ARG A 36 -13.37 1.49 11.87
N THR A 37 -13.35 1.12 13.15
CA THR A 37 -12.47 1.68 14.19
C THR A 37 -11.11 0.99 14.28
N SER A 38 -10.91 -0.12 13.57
CA SER A 38 -9.64 -0.85 13.57
C SER A 38 -8.67 -0.25 12.56
N THR A 39 -7.38 -0.24 12.91
CA THR A 39 -6.31 0.08 11.96
C THR A 39 -6.24 -0.98 10.86
N ILE A 40 -6.17 -0.52 9.61
CA ILE A 40 -6.05 -1.37 8.42
C ILE A 40 -4.62 -1.27 7.91
N TYR A 41 -3.92 -2.40 7.81
CA TYR A 41 -2.56 -2.42 7.29
C TYR A 41 -2.54 -2.90 5.83
N ILE A 42 -1.99 -2.07 4.94
CA ILE A 42 -1.64 -2.46 3.57
C ILE A 42 -0.17 -2.84 3.56
N GLN A 43 0.11 -4.12 3.30
CA GLN A 43 1.47 -4.63 3.25
C GLN A 43 2.02 -4.57 1.81
N GLN A 44 3.18 -3.96 1.61
CA GLN A 44 3.95 -3.99 0.37
C GLN A 44 5.18 -4.88 0.53
N ASP A 45 5.60 -5.53 -0.57
CA ASP A 45 6.89 -6.23 -0.60
C ASP A 45 8.06 -5.23 -0.58
N ASN A 46 9.28 -5.74 -0.38
CA ASN A 46 10.49 -4.90 -0.40
C ASN A 46 11.00 -4.61 -1.83
N ALA A 47 10.27 -5.02 -2.87
CA ALA A 47 10.70 -4.78 -4.25
C ALA A 47 10.49 -3.29 -4.59
N ARG A 48 11.46 -2.69 -5.27
CA ARG A 48 11.32 -1.31 -5.77
C ARG A 48 10.51 -1.32 -7.07
N PRO A 49 9.62 -0.33 -7.29
CA PRO A 49 9.44 0.89 -6.50
C PRO A 49 8.37 0.72 -5.40
N HIS A 50 8.73 1.02 -4.15
CA HIS A 50 7.78 1.12 -3.04
C HIS A 50 7.51 2.58 -2.70
N ILE A 51 6.39 2.83 -2.02
CA ILE A 51 6.08 4.12 -1.43
C ILE A 51 6.58 4.09 0.01
N ASP A 52 7.19 5.19 0.45
CA ASP A 52 7.52 5.35 1.87
C ASP A 52 6.25 5.25 2.72
N PRO A 53 6.19 4.38 3.75
CA PRO A 53 5.09 4.34 4.69
C PRO A 53 4.71 5.69 5.30
N LEU A 54 5.67 6.62 5.39
CA LEU A 54 5.49 7.98 5.89
C LEU A 54 5.17 8.99 4.77
N ASN A 55 4.80 8.55 3.57
CA ASN A 55 4.45 9.44 2.47
C ASN A 55 3.23 10.30 2.84
N ALA A 56 3.44 11.60 3.05
CA ALA A 56 2.42 12.52 3.54
C ALA A 56 1.13 12.53 2.71
N LYS A 57 1.23 12.48 1.37
CA LYS A 57 0.05 12.47 0.49
C LYS A 57 -0.77 11.19 0.64
N PHE A 58 -0.10 10.06 0.84
CA PHE A 58 -0.78 8.80 1.10
C PHE A 58 -1.45 8.82 2.48
N LEU A 59 -0.72 9.21 3.53
CA LEU A 59 -1.25 9.28 4.90
C LEU A 59 -2.48 10.18 5.00
N GLU A 60 -2.43 11.36 4.39
CA GLU A 60 -3.56 12.28 4.38
C GLU A 60 -4.81 11.64 3.74
N ALA A 61 -4.67 10.97 2.59
CA ALA A 61 -5.78 10.29 1.94
C ALA A 61 -6.29 9.07 2.73
N ALA A 62 -5.37 8.34 3.36
CA ALA A 62 -5.61 7.13 4.10
C ALA A 62 -6.37 7.38 5.42
N GLN A 63 -6.15 8.55 6.04
CA GLN A 63 -6.79 8.95 7.30
C GLN A 63 -8.14 9.68 7.13
N ARG A 64 -8.55 9.95 5.88
CA ARG A 64 -9.85 10.58 5.62
C ARG A 64 -11.03 9.67 5.96
N ASP A 65 -12.15 10.29 6.25
CA ASP A 65 -13.44 9.64 6.50
C ASP A 65 -13.47 8.73 7.73
N GLY A 66 -12.57 8.93 8.70
CA GLY A 66 -12.51 8.16 9.95
C GLY A 66 -11.93 6.75 9.77
N PHE A 67 -11.15 6.53 8.71
CA PHE A 67 -10.33 5.33 8.57
C PHE A 67 -8.92 5.59 9.11
N ASP A 68 -8.28 4.55 9.64
CA ASP A 68 -6.85 4.54 9.95
C ASP A 68 -6.20 3.46 9.07
N ILE A 69 -5.78 3.84 7.87
CA ILE A 69 -5.11 2.93 6.92
C ILE A 69 -3.62 3.25 6.90
N GLN A 70 -2.78 2.25 7.13
CA GLN A 70 -1.33 2.40 7.22
C GLN A 70 -0.63 1.47 6.23
N LEU A 71 0.47 1.95 5.66
CA LEU A 71 1.31 1.16 4.79
C LEU A 71 2.42 0.50 5.62
N THR A 72 2.73 -0.76 5.35
CA THR A 72 3.84 -1.47 5.99
C THR A 72 4.66 -2.20 4.93
N CYS A 73 5.98 -2.27 5.14
CA CYS A 73 6.86 -3.07 4.29
C CYS A 73 7.06 -4.44 4.91
N GLN A 74 7.23 -5.47 4.08
CA GLN A 74 7.59 -6.80 4.57
C GLN A 74 8.92 -6.76 5.33
N PRO A 75 9.05 -7.48 6.46
CA PRO A 75 10.36 -7.69 7.05
C PRO A 75 11.25 -8.46 6.08
N SER A 76 12.53 -8.08 5.99
CA SER A 76 13.47 -8.72 5.06
C SER A 76 13.61 -10.20 5.41
N ASN A 77 13.49 -11.08 4.39
CA ASN A 77 13.84 -12.50 4.44
C ASN A 77 12.84 -13.50 5.06
N ASN A 78 11.52 -13.25 5.06
CA ASN A 78 10.54 -14.28 5.45
C ASN A 78 9.60 -14.71 4.29
N PRO A 79 9.83 -15.86 3.63
CA PRO A 79 9.01 -16.36 2.51
C PRO A 79 7.57 -16.75 2.91
N GLY A 80 7.20 -16.67 4.19
CA GLY A 80 5.87 -17.02 4.70
C GLY A 80 4.91 -15.83 4.96
N LEU A 81 5.30 -14.57 4.72
CA LEU A 81 4.52 -13.39 5.18
C LEU A 81 3.79 -12.62 4.09
N ASN A 82 3.78 -13.10 2.84
CA ASN A 82 2.94 -12.48 1.82
C ASN A 82 1.60 -13.20 1.77
N VAL A 83 0.60 -12.67 2.48
CA VAL A 83 -0.78 -13.18 2.45
C VAL A 83 -1.34 -13.22 1.02
N LEU A 84 -0.88 -12.33 0.12
CA LEU A 84 -1.23 -12.35 -1.30
C LEU A 84 -0.46 -13.41 -2.09
N HIS A 85 0.79 -13.74 -1.72
CA HIS A 85 1.61 -14.74 -2.43
C HIS A 85 1.35 -16.18 -1.97
N LEU A 86 0.90 -16.39 -0.73
CA LEU A 86 0.62 -17.72 -0.18
C LEU A 86 -0.82 -18.19 -0.45
N GLY A 87 -1.78 -17.26 -0.56
CA GLY A 87 -3.21 -17.59 -0.71
C GLY A 87 -3.86 -17.26 -2.05
N TYR A 88 -3.32 -16.29 -2.82
CA TYR A 88 -4.02 -15.79 -4.02
C TYR A 88 -3.35 -16.17 -5.36
N PHE A 89 -2.01 -16.29 -5.40
CA PHE A 89 -1.26 -16.66 -6.61
C PHE A 89 -0.76 -18.10 -6.67
N ARG A 90 -1.14 -18.95 -5.69
CA ARG A 90 -0.77 -20.38 -5.63
C ARG A 90 -1.80 -21.31 -6.28
N ALA A 91 -2.69 -20.77 -7.12
CA ALA A 91 -3.73 -21.50 -7.84
C ALA A 91 -3.55 -21.43 -9.36
N ILE A 92 -2.33 -21.65 -9.85
CA ILE A 92 -2.07 -22.06 -11.24
C ILE A 92 -1.24 -23.33 -11.21
#